data_AF-A0A7K2A1D3-F1
#
_entry.id   AF-A0A7K2A1D3-F1
#
_cell.length_a   1.000
_cell.length_b   1.000
_cell.length_c   1.000
_cell.angle_alpha   90.00
_cell.angle_beta   90.00
_cell.angle_gamma   90.00
#
_symmetry.space_group_name_H-M   'P 1'
#
loop_
_entity.id
_entity.type
_entity.pdbx_description
1 polymer ?
#
loop_
_entity_poly.entity_id
_entity_poly.type
_entity_poly.pdbx_seq_one_letter_code
_entity_poly.pdbx_strand_id
1 'polypeptide(L)'
;MAVLRSAVLALGLALLVAACRVDTSVHVEVEDAGSGTVTVVFNADAVAVSRVPELAGGLIFDDAQAAGWAVEGPLFRADGGVQIRAVKRFESAGQLPQVLEELAGKDVIFTGVVLEQTRSFAETSYRFQASINPTPPLDDFSDDALAAIFEGQPFGRPLQDLIAEAGTPEDSLGFEFLLTMLDADEAFSASSLAFGVEGELEEEMVALPPAVDGSTATWWFSYGDQPVNVSASTMLSDTLAPLWLNIARVAGIAFGAVLLGVGVAKLVALLRAPRGRGRRATRRRQQRAAAREAEASRPRKRLLRLLVVDVHGVIVRPTDPREGLLLPVILGENPDIDPELIRDRHRMLVLGRLTAEEFWSDLGLGPIGRDVETRYLSSFKLVPGLHPFLDRVASRSLPVAAVGNQPREWGLRLRRMAELEDSVSSWLVSGDVGAVLPERSLFEATRRVMSVDLYDCLYLSSVPEYLDAASDMGMATGYFAASPEDVQETEHTLIRGYDDILRGRSTGT
;
A
#
# COMPACT_ATOMS: atom_id res chain seq x y z
N MET A 1 25.19 -0.26 -19.62
CA MET A 1 24.91 -1.66 -19.23
C MET A 1 26.20 -2.49 -19.34
N ALA A 2 27.34 -2.02 -18.82
CA ALA A 2 28.67 -2.60 -19.16
C ALA A 2 29.71 -2.55 -18.00
N VAL A 3 29.41 -1.87 -16.90
CA VAL A 3 30.36 -1.54 -15.82
C VAL A 3 30.06 -2.31 -14.51
N LEU A 4 28.84 -2.86 -14.29
CA LEU A 4 28.63 -3.92 -13.27
C LEU A 4 29.41 -5.19 -13.67
N ARG A 5 29.49 -5.47 -14.98
CA ARG A 5 30.40 -6.45 -15.57
C ARG A 5 31.87 -6.13 -15.29
N SER A 6 32.25 -4.85 -15.34
CA SER A 6 33.63 -4.41 -15.12
C SER A 6 34.11 -4.57 -13.66
N ALA A 7 33.21 -4.49 -12.68
CA ALA A 7 33.55 -4.76 -11.27
C ALA A 7 33.80 -6.26 -11.00
N VAL A 8 33.06 -7.15 -11.66
CA VAL A 8 33.32 -8.61 -11.69
C VAL A 8 34.62 -8.91 -12.44
N LEU A 9 34.96 -8.10 -13.45
CA LEU A 9 36.14 -8.25 -14.31
C LEU A 9 37.46 -7.88 -13.61
N ALA A 10 37.46 -6.82 -12.80
CA ALA A 10 38.63 -6.41 -12.02
C ALA A 10 39.05 -7.47 -10.99
N LEU A 11 38.08 -8.24 -10.50
CA LEU A 11 38.30 -9.30 -9.53
C LEU A 11 39.01 -10.53 -10.11
N GLY A 12 38.79 -10.81 -11.40
CA GLY A 12 39.47 -11.91 -12.09
C GLY A 12 40.98 -11.68 -12.28
N LEU A 13 41.48 -10.44 -12.14
CA LEU A 13 42.79 -10.08 -12.65
C LEU A 13 43.98 -10.42 -11.73
N ALA A 14 43.83 -10.68 -10.44
CA ALA A 14 45.01 -10.90 -9.59
C ALA A 14 44.93 -12.03 -8.58
N LEU A 15 45.46 -13.18 -8.99
CA LEU A 15 45.66 -14.35 -8.16
C LEU A 15 47.12 -14.87 -8.35
N LEU A 16 47.79 -15.15 -7.24
CA LEU A 16 49.09 -15.83 -7.02
C LEU A 16 48.82 -17.06 -6.08
N VAL A 17 49.83 -17.72 -5.50
CA VAL A 17 49.63 -19.06 -4.90
C VAL A 17 49.40 -19.06 -3.37
N ALA A 18 48.16 -19.39 -3.01
CA ALA A 18 47.47 -19.83 -1.78
C ALA A 18 46.07 -19.22 -1.92
N ALA A 19 45.06 -20.08 -2.11
CA ALA A 19 43.78 -19.78 -2.78
C ALA A 19 43.16 -18.45 -2.35
N CYS A 20 43.13 -17.49 -3.28
CA CYS A 20 42.37 -16.27 -3.11
C CYS A 20 40.90 -16.68 -3.29
N ARG A 21 40.15 -16.65 -2.19
CA ARG A 21 38.75 -17.02 -2.21
C ARG A 21 37.89 -15.79 -2.42
N VAL A 22 37.03 -15.93 -3.41
CA VAL A 22 35.98 -15.01 -3.77
C VAL A 22 34.67 -15.74 -3.63
N ASP A 23 33.75 -15.21 -2.82
CA ASP A 23 32.40 -15.72 -2.70
C ASP A 23 31.40 -14.66 -3.15
N THR A 24 30.55 -15.00 -4.12
CA THR A 24 29.44 -14.16 -4.57
C THR A 24 28.13 -14.79 -4.13
N SER A 25 27.33 -14.07 -3.34
CA SER A 25 26.00 -14.49 -2.95
C SER A 25 24.95 -13.61 -3.63
N VAL A 26 23.98 -14.22 -4.31
CA VAL A 26 22.80 -13.53 -4.86
C VAL A 26 21.60 -13.95 -4.03
N HIS A 27 21.01 -12.98 -3.32
CA HIS A 27 19.83 -13.18 -2.50
C HIS A 27 18.64 -12.48 -3.14
N VAL A 28 17.62 -13.25 -3.50
CA VAL A 28 16.33 -12.77 -3.97
C VAL A 28 15.34 -12.88 -2.82
N GLU A 29 14.78 -11.76 -2.40
CA GLU A 29 13.70 -11.70 -1.42
C GLU A 29 12.42 -11.27 -2.13
N VAL A 30 11.40 -12.13 -2.08
CA VAL A 30 10.09 -11.88 -2.68
C VAL A 30 9.12 -11.42 -1.60
N GLU A 31 8.61 -10.21 -1.76
CA GLU A 31 7.63 -9.55 -0.91
C GLU A 31 6.19 -9.73 -1.46
N ASP A 32 5.21 -9.17 -0.73
CA ASP A 32 3.82 -9.20 -1.14
C ASP A 32 3.61 -8.49 -2.49
N ALA A 33 2.54 -8.86 -3.19
CA ALA A 33 2.24 -8.47 -4.56
C ALA A 33 3.28 -8.90 -5.62
N GLY A 34 4.29 -9.72 -5.25
CA GLY A 34 5.34 -10.19 -6.16
C GLY A 34 6.42 -9.15 -6.43
N SER A 35 6.48 -8.09 -5.64
CA SER A 35 7.63 -7.17 -5.58
C SER A 35 8.75 -7.79 -4.73
N GLY A 36 9.90 -7.12 -4.61
CA GLY A 36 10.97 -7.61 -3.76
C GLY A 36 12.32 -6.98 -4.04
N THR A 37 13.38 -7.60 -3.53
CA THR A 37 14.75 -7.11 -3.70
C THR A 37 15.71 -8.20 -4.16
N VAL A 38 16.70 -7.80 -4.95
CA VAL A 38 17.88 -8.60 -5.26
C VAL A 38 19.05 -7.95 -4.57
N THR A 39 19.69 -8.69 -3.67
CA THR A 39 20.93 -8.32 -3.01
C THR A 39 22.05 -9.18 -3.55
N VAL A 40 23.13 -8.55 -4.02
CA VAL A 40 24.37 -9.22 -4.35
C VAL A 40 25.40 -8.84 -3.30
N VAL A 41 25.99 -9.83 -2.66
CA VAL A 41 27.13 -9.63 -1.76
C VAL A 41 28.34 -10.31 -2.35
N PHE A 42 29.39 -9.52 -2.44
CA PHE A 42 30.67 -9.91 -2.94
C PHE A 42 31.66 -9.93 -1.78
N ASN A 43 32.31 -11.07 -1.52
CA ASN A 43 33.32 -11.20 -0.48
C ASN A 43 34.65 -11.67 -1.08
N ALA A 44 35.70 -10.89 -0.86
CA ALA A 44 37.08 -11.22 -1.20
C ALA A 44 37.89 -11.35 0.09
N ASP A 45 38.67 -12.42 0.22
CA ASP A 45 39.58 -12.58 1.36
C ASP A 45 40.79 -11.61 1.30
N ALA A 46 41.61 -11.59 2.36
CA ALA A 46 42.78 -10.72 2.41
C ALA A 46 43.83 -11.03 1.32
N VAL A 47 43.88 -12.28 0.87
CA VAL A 47 44.81 -12.71 -0.16
C VAL A 47 44.38 -12.15 -1.52
N ALA A 48 43.08 -12.17 -1.82
CA ALA A 48 42.47 -11.53 -2.98
C ALA A 48 42.77 -10.03 -3.03
N VAL A 49 42.50 -9.33 -1.92
CA VAL A 49 42.72 -7.87 -1.81
C VAL A 49 44.19 -7.50 -1.94
N SER A 50 45.10 -8.32 -1.43
CA SER A 50 46.55 -8.08 -1.57
C SER A 50 47.04 -8.12 -3.01
N ARG A 51 46.30 -8.81 -3.89
CA ARG A 51 46.69 -9.04 -5.27
C ARG A 51 45.97 -8.11 -6.23
N VAL A 52 44.68 -7.85 -5.98
CA VAL A 52 43.90 -6.82 -6.64
C VAL A 52 43.67 -5.68 -5.62
N PRO A 53 44.63 -4.76 -5.40
CA PRO A 53 44.44 -3.64 -4.50
C PRO A 53 43.22 -2.77 -4.87
N GLU A 54 42.80 -2.79 -6.13
CA GLU A 54 41.62 -2.08 -6.62
C GLU A 54 40.32 -2.55 -5.93
N LEU A 55 40.27 -3.77 -5.38
CA LEU A 55 39.13 -4.21 -4.56
C LEU A 55 38.96 -3.34 -3.32
N ALA A 56 40.04 -2.74 -2.81
CA ALA A 56 40.05 -1.85 -1.66
C ALA A 56 39.67 -0.38 -1.99
N GLY A 57 39.06 -0.11 -3.14
CA GLY A 57 38.45 1.19 -3.44
C GLY A 57 38.74 1.78 -4.82
N GLY A 58 39.31 0.99 -5.72
CA GLY A 58 39.55 1.34 -7.12
C GLY A 58 38.45 0.89 -8.10
N LEU A 59 37.44 0.15 -7.65
CA LEU A 59 36.32 -0.28 -8.48
C LEU A 59 35.36 0.87 -8.81
N ILE A 60 34.86 0.91 -10.05
CA ILE A 60 33.93 1.92 -10.55
C ILE A 60 32.54 1.29 -10.66
N PHE A 61 31.54 1.95 -10.07
CA PHE A 61 30.15 1.47 -10.01
C PHE A 61 29.12 2.43 -10.62
N ASP A 62 29.57 3.43 -11.39
CA ASP A 62 28.70 4.50 -11.90
C ASP A 62 27.56 3.97 -12.75
N ASP A 63 27.79 2.91 -13.54
CA ASP A 63 26.74 2.35 -14.39
C ASP A 63 25.72 1.51 -13.60
N ALA A 64 26.16 0.86 -12.52
CA ALA A 64 25.34 0.09 -11.62
C ALA A 64 24.39 1.05 -10.91
N GLN A 65 24.94 2.14 -10.41
CA GLN A 65 24.17 3.25 -9.83
C GLN A 65 23.22 3.86 -10.85
N ALA A 66 23.67 4.11 -12.09
CA ALA A 66 22.81 4.62 -13.17
C ALA A 66 21.70 3.63 -13.57
N ALA A 67 21.94 2.32 -13.45
CA ALA A 67 20.95 1.27 -13.63
C ALA A 67 20.03 1.10 -12.40
N GLY A 68 20.25 1.86 -11.32
CA GLY A 68 19.40 1.86 -10.12
C GLY A 68 19.84 0.89 -9.03
N TRP A 69 21.06 0.34 -9.09
CA TRP A 69 21.66 -0.43 -8.00
C TRP A 69 22.22 0.51 -6.92
N ALA A 70 21.81 0.29 -5.68
CA ALA A 70 22.45 0.89 -4.53
C ALA A 70 23.68 0.05 -4.16
N VAL A 71 24.88 0.60 -4.35
CA VAL A 71 26.15 -0.09 -4.07
C VAL A 71 26.78 0.48 -2.80
N GLU A 72 27.12 -0.39 -1.87
CA GLU A 72 27.78 -0.11 -0.60
C GLU A 72 29.12 -0.84 -0.53
N GLY A 73 30.13 -0.15 0.00
CA GLY A 73 31.48 -0.67 0.14
C GLY A 73 32.50 0.01 -0.79
N PRO A 74 33.76 -0.44 -0.78
CA PRO A 74 34.25 -1.62 -0.09
C PRO A 74 34.24 -1.48 1.43
N LEU A 75 33.69 -2.48 2.12
CA LEU A 75 33.73 -2.62 3.57
C LEU A 75 34.90 -3.52 3.95
N PHE A 76 35.87 -2.97 4.68
CA PHE A 76 37.01 -3.72 5.18
C PHE A 76 36.59 -4.61 6.35
N ARG A 77 36.89 -5.90 6.24
CA ARG A 77 36.60 -6.90 7.28
C ARG A 77 37.81 -7.09 8.19
N ALA A 78 37.56 -7.58 9.41
CA ALA A 78 38.60 -7.77 10.43
C ALA A 78 39.66 -8.82 10.04
N ASP A 79 39.33 -9.71 9.10
CA ASP A 79 40.24 -10.72 8.55
C ASP A 79 41.15 -10.17 7.43
N GLY A 80 41.04 -8.88 7.10
CA GLY A 80 41.77 -8.23 6.02
C GLY A 80 41.11 -8.35 4.64
N GLY A 81 39.96 -9.03 4.55
CA GLY A 81 39.16 -9.10 3.33
C GLY A 81 38.31 -7.85 3.10
N VAL A 82 37.65 -7.83 1.94
CA VAL A 82 36.73 -6.76 1.51
C VAL A 82 35.37 -7.36 1.20
N GLN A 83 34.32 -6.64 1.58
CA GLN A 83 32.95 -6.91 1.17
C GLN A 83 32.40 -5.75 0.35
N ILE A 84 31.69 -6.06 -0.73
CA ILE A 84 30.89 -5.09 -1.51
C ILE A 84 29.47 -5.62 -1.57
N ARG A 85 28.49 -4.75 -1.39
CA ARG A 85 27.07 -5.10 -1.40
C ARG A 85 26.33 -4.23 -2.40
N ALA A 86 25.58 -4.83 -3.31
CA ALA A 86 24.73 -4.14 -4.26
C ALA A 86 23.28 -4.58 -4.08
N VAL A 87 22.33 -3.64 -4.06
CA VAL A 87 20.90 -3.92 -3.89
C VAL A 87 20.08 -3.24 -4.96
N LYS A 88 19.11 -3.96 -5.52
CA LYS A 88 18.11 -3.39 -6.41
C LYS A 88 16.72 -3.94 -6.12
N ARG A 89 15.73 -3.05 -6.15
CA ARG A 89 14.32 -3.41 -5.97
C ARG A 89 13.67 -3.76 -7.32
N PHE A 90 12.75 -4.72 -7.30
CA PHE A 90 11.81 -4.97 -8.38
C PHE A 90 10.37 -4.78 -7.87
N GLU A 91 9.53 -4.15 -8.69
CA GLU A 91 8.17 -3.75 -8.30
C GLU A 91 7.12 -4.82 -8.63
N SER A 92 7.47 -5.82 -9.45
CA SER A 92 6.56 -6.91 -9.80
C SER A 92 7.31 -8.19 -10.19
N ALA A 93 6.59 -9.31 -10.15
CA ALA A 93 7.17 -10.63 -10.42
C ALA A 93 7.76 -10.73 -11.83
N GLY A 94 7.16 -10.05 -12.81
CA GLY A 94 7.64 -10.00 -14.19
C GLY A 94 8.93 -9.19 -14.38
N GLN A 95 9.35 -8.40 -13.39
CA GLN A 95 10.58 -7.61 -13.47
C GLN A 95 11.81 -8.36 -12.94
N LEU A 96 11.64 -9.39 -12.09
CA LEU A 96 12.76 -10.15 -11.54
C LEU A 96 13.72 -10.71 -12.62
N PRO A 97 13.25 -11.31 -13.73
CA PRO A 97 14.14 -11.80 -14.78
C PRO A 97 15.07 -10.71 -15.31
N GLN A 98 14.55 -9.50 -15.55
CA GLN A 98 15.35 -8.37 -16.04
C GLN A 98 16.41 -7.94 -15.03
N VAL A 99 16.08 -7.95 -13.73
CA VAL A 99 17.05 -7.59 -12.68
C VAL A 99 18.16 -8.63 -12.56
N LEU A 100 17.87 -9.93 -12.69
CA LEU A 100 18.89 -10.97 -12.68
C LEU A 100 19.74 -10.98 -13.96
N GLU A 101 19.14 -10.65 -15.12
CA GLU A 101 19.88 -10.46 -16.38
C GLU A 101 20.90 -9.32 -16.29
N GLU A 102 20.68 -8.30 -15.47
CA GLU A 102 21.66 -7.21 -15.27
C GLU A 102 22.95 -7.64 -14.56
N LEU A 103 22.95 -8.77 -13.84
CA LEU A 103 24.11 -9.22 -13.05
C LEU A 103 25.27 -9.71 -13.90
N ALA A 104 25.00 -10.61 -14.85
CA ALA A 104 26.02 -11.20 -15.73
C ALA A 104 25.70 -11.02 -17.21
N GLY A 105 24.49 -10.55 -17.54
CA GLY A 105 23.94 -10.56 -18.88
C GLY A 105 22.94 -11.69 -19.08
N LYS A 106 22.22 -11.58 -20.19
CA LYS A 106 21.18 -12.54 -20.57
C LYS A 106 21.76 -13.93 -20.82
N ASP A 107 21.12 -14.95 -20.24
CA ASP A 107 21.43 -16.38 -20.40
C ASP A 107 22.86 -16.79 -20.00
N VAL A 108 23.57 -15.97 -19.19
CA VAL A 108 24.95 -16.25 -18.74
C VAL A 108 24.96 -17.12 -17.48
N ILE A 109 24.43 -16.62 -16.36
CA ILE A 109 24.31 -17.35 -15.10
C ILE A 109 22.89 -17.86 -14.91
N PHE A 110 21.90 -17.01 -15.18
CA PHE A 110 20.49 -17.32 -14.98
C PHE A 110 19.78 -17.42 -16.33
N THR A 111 19.16 -18.57 -16.59
CA THR A 111 18.42 -18.85 -17.83
C THR A 111 17.01 -19.31 -17.49
N GLY A 112 16.01 -18.87 -18.27
CA GLY A 112 14.62 -19.29 -18.06
C GLY A 112 14.03 -18.88 -16.71
N VAL A 113 14.46 -17.72 -16.18
CA VAL A 113 13.96 -17.19 -14.92
C VAL A 113 12.47 -16.86 -15.05
N VAL A 114 11.67 -17.44 -14.17
CA VAL A 114 10.24 -17.18 -14.06
C VAL A 114 9.87 -17.01 -12.59
N LEU A 115 9.23 -15.90 -12.26
CA LEU A 115 8.50 -15.71 -11.01
C LEU A 115 7.02 -15.49 -11.36
N GLU A 116 6.19 -16.47 -11.05
CA GLU A 116 4.75 -16.44 -11.28
C GLU A 116 4.02 -16.15 -9.98
N GLN A 117 3.10 -15.18 -10.02
CA GLN A 117 2.10 -14.96 -8.98
C GLN A 117 0.73 -15.35 -9.51
N THR A 118 0.06 -16.32 -8.86
CA THR A 118 -1.34 -16.67 -9.16
C THR A 118 -2.22 -16.33 -7.98
N ARG A 119 -3.28 -15.55 -8.22
CA ARG A 119 -4.29 -15.20 -7.22
C ARG A 119 -5.59 -15.95 -7.51
N SER A 120 -6.11 -16.65 -6.51
CA SER A 120 -7.44 -17.26 -6.53
C SER A 120 -8.22 -16.79 -5.29
N PHE A 121 -9.46 -17.28 -5.12
CA PHE A 121 -10.26 -16.89 -3.97
C PHE A 121 -9.59 -17.34 -2.67
N ALA A 122 -9.22 -16.38 -1.81
CA ALA A 122 -8.58 -16.61 -0.53
C ALA A 122 -7.18 -17.25 -0.57
N GLU A 123 -6.55 -17.33 -1.75
CA GLU A 123 -5.23 -17.96 -1.88
C GLU A 123 -4.37 -17.18 -2.87
N THR A 124 -3.09 -17.02 -2.53
CA THR A 124 -2.07 -16.47 -3.43
C THR A 124 -0.87 -17.39 -3.44
N SER A 125 -0.55 -17.95 -4.60
CA SER A 125 0.60 -18.84 -4.78
C SER A 125 1.70 -18.15 -5.57
N TYR A 126 2.93 -18.34 -5.14
CA TYR A 126 4.13 -17.90 -5.84
C TYR A 126 4.92 -19.12 -6.31
N ARG A 127 5.45 -19.06 -7.53
CA ARG A 127 6.33 -20.09 -8.08
C ARG A 127 7.53 -19.44 -8.73
N PHE A 128 8.73 -19.84 -8.31
CA PHE A 128 9.99 -19.46 -8.90
C PHE A 128 10.60 -20.66 -9.64
N GLN A 129 11.15 -20.41 -10.81
CA GLN A 129 11.93 -21.37 -11.60
C GLN A 129 13.10 -20.65 -12.26
N ALA A 130 14.27 -21.29 -12.28
CA ALA A 130 15.42 -20.82 -13.04
C ALA A 130 16.39 -21.98 -13.33
N SER A 131 17.16 -21.88 -14.41
CA SER A 131 18.36 -22.66 -14.62
C SER A 131 19.56 -21.82 -14.22
N ILE A 132 20.38 -22.34 -13.30
CA ILE A 132 21.57 -21.67 -12.80
C ILE A 132 22.78 -22.37 -13.39
N ASN A 133 23.57 -21.64 -14.17
CA ASN A 133 24.87 -22.06 -14.67
C ASN A 133 25.98 -21.44 -13.78
N PRO A 134 26.60 -22.21 -12.87
CA PRO A 134 27.68 -21.72 -12.02
C PRO A 134 29.03 -21.64 -12.76
N THR A 135 29.08 -22.09 -14.02
CA THR A 135 30.28 -22.11 -14.85
C THR A 135 30.07 -21.29 -16.13
N PRO A 136 29.77 -19.98 -16.03
CA PRO A 136 29.67 -19.12 -17.20
C PRO A 136 31.04 -19.02 -17.90
N PRO A 137 31.11 -19.06 -19.24
CA PRO A 137 32.33 -18.73 -19.96
C PRO A 137 32.85 -17.36 -19.51
N LEU A 138 34.10 -17.31 -19.04
CA LEU A 138 34.64 -16.06 -18.48
C LEU A 138 34.64 -14.94 -19.52
N ASP A 139 34.84 -15.27 -20.80
CA ASP A 139 34.79 -14.31 -21.90
C ASP A 139 33.44 -13.57 -22.01
N ASP A 140 32.34 -14.14 -21.51
CA ASP A 140 31.00 -13.51 -21.51
C ASP A 140 30.90 -12.30 -20.56
N PHE A 141 31.88 -12.14 -19.66
CA PHE A 141 32.00 -10.95 -18.80
C PHE A 141 32.70 -9.78 -19.50
N SER A 142 33.32 -10.00 -20.66
CA SER A 142 33.86 -8.95 -21.54
C SER A 142 32.87 -8.58 -22.65
N ASP A 143 33.08 -7.42 -23.28
CA ASP A 143 32.39 -7.05 -24.52
C ASP A 143 33.39 -6.59 -25.59
N ASP A 144 32.94 -6.43 -26.84
CA ASP A 144 33.80 -6.04 -27.97
C ASP A 144 34.46 -4.67 -27.76
N ALA A 145 33.79 -3.75 -27.05
CA ALA A 145 34.33 -2.42 -26.79
C ALA A 145 35.46 -2.46 -25.75
N LEU A 146 35.29 -3.28 -24.71
CA LEU A 146 36.28 -3.51 -23.67
C LEU A 146 37.46 -4.34 -24.20
N ALA A 147 37.18 -5.41 -24.97
CA ALA A 147 38.20 -6.19 -25.63
C ALA A 147 39.01 -5.33 -26.60
N ALA A 148 38.40 -4.38 -27.32
CA ALA A 148 39.11 -3.44 -28.20
C ALA A 148 40.05 -2.49 -27.44
N ILE A 149 39.70 -2.08 -26.21
CA ILE A 149 40.60 -1.32 -25.31
C ILE A 149 41.83 -2.17 -24.94
N PHE A 150 41.64 -3.48 -24.84
CA PHE A 150 42.64 -4.46 -24.45
C PHE A 150 43.24 -5.24 -25.63
N GLU A 151 43.37 -4.61 -26.80
CA GLU A 151 44.00 -5.19 -28.00
C GLU A 151 43.38 -6.53 -28.46
N GLY A 152 42.08 -6.70 -28.24
CA GLY A 152 41.32 -7.91 -28.59
C GLY A 152 41.36 -9.01 -27.51
N GLN A 153 41.96 -8.75 -26.35
CA GLN A 153 41.95 -9.68 -25.23
C GLN A 153 40.87 -9.28 -24.21
N PRO A 154 39.97 -10.19 -23.82
CA PRO A 154 38.82 -9.85 -22.96
C PRO A 154 39.22 -9.31 -21.58
N PHE A 155 40.44 -9.62 -21.12
CA PHE A 155 40.96 -9.22 -19.81
C PHE A 155 42.30 -8.48 -19.86
N GLY A 156 42.70 -7.95 -21.02
CA GLY A 156 44.03 -7.32 -21.18
C GLY A 156 45.22 -8.29 -21.17
N ARG A 157 44.95 -9.58 -20.93
CA ARG A 157 45.88 -10.69 -21.01
C ARG A 157 45.14 -11.99 -21.35
N PRO A 158 45.82 -13.04 -21.86
CA PRO A 158 45.19 -14.32 -22.16
C PRO A 158 44.60 -14.99 -20.91
N LEU A 159 43.36 -15.51 -21.02
CA LEU A 159 42.66 -16.16 -19.91
C LEU A 159 43.41 -17.39 -19.35
N GLN A 160 44.09 -18.12 -20.22
CA GLN A 160 44.93 -19.26 -19.81
C GLN A 160 46.11 -18.84 -18.91
N ASP A 161 46.67 -17.65 -19.12
CA ASP A 161 47.76 -17.13 -18.30
C ASP A 161 47.20 -16.67 -16.94
N LEU A 162 46.01 -16.07 -16.95
CA LEU A 162 45.22 -15.78 -15.75
C LEU A 162 44.99 -17.03 -14.91
N ILE A 163 44.46 -18.11 -15.51
CA ILE A 163 44.17 -19.38 -14.82
C ILE A 163 45.46 -20.05 -14.32
N ALA A 164 46.52 -20.06 -15.13
CA ALA A 164 47.80 -20.66 -14.76
C ALA A 164 48.46 -19.94 -13.57
N GLU A 165 48.29 -18.61 -13.46
CA GLU A 165 48.78 -17.81 -12.34
C GLU A 165 47.86 -17.88 -11.12
N ALA A 166 46.55 -17.97 -11.36
CA ALA A 166 45.51 -17.84 -10.34
C ALA A 166 45.25 -19.09 -9.50
N GLY A 167 45.51 -20.26 -10.08
CA GLY A 167 44.95 -21.51 -9.61
C GLY A 167 43.64 -21.85 -10.32
N THR A 168 43.10 -23.02 -10.01
CA THR A 168 41.85 -23.51 -10.57
C THR A 168 40.67 -22.66 -10.09
N PRO A 169 39.81 -22.18 -11.00
CA PRO A 169 38.60 -21.42 -10.64
C PRO A 169 37.70 -22.15 -9.62
N GLU A 170 37.65 -23.49 -9.70
CA GLU A 170 36.94 -24.38 -8.76
C GLU A 170 37.26 -24.11 -7.28
N ASP A 171 38.53 -23.84 -6.96
CA ASP A 171 38.98 -23.65 -5.58
C ASP A 171 38.90 -22.19 -5.11
N SER A 172 38.61 -21.27 -6.05
CA SER A 172 38.75 -19.82 -5.84
C SER A 172 37.43 -19.07 -5.93
N LEU A 173 36.43 -19.62 -6.64
CA LEU A 173 35.14 -18.96 -6.91
C LEU A 173 33.99 -19.76 -6.30
N GLY A 174 33.42 -19.22 -5.23
CA GLY A 174 32.17 -19.70 -4.65
C GLY A 174 30.98 -18.89 -5.17
N PHE A 175 29.89 -19.58 -5.49
CA PHE A 175 28.62 -18.96 -5.84
C PHE A 175 27.50 -19.49 -4.94
N GLU A 176 26.76 -18.58 -4.33
CA GLU A 176 25.63 -18.90 -3.45
C GLU A 176 24.38 -18.21 -3.98
N PHE A 177 23.29 -18.96 -4.11
CA PHE A 177 21.99 -18.42 -4.46
C PHE A 177 21.03 -18.63 -3.30
N LEU A 178 20.41 -17.54 -2.82
CA LEU A 178 19.41 -17.56 -1.77
C LEU A 178 18.10 -17.04 -2.34
N LEU A 179 17.01 -17.74 -2.04
CA LEU A 179 15.67 -17.30 -2.36
C LEU A 179 14.80 -17.34 -1.11
N THR A 180 14.41 -16.16 -0.65
CA THR A 180 13.44 -15.99 0.42
C THR A 180 12.09 -15.65 -0.20
N MET A 181 11.09 -16.47 0.09
CA MET A 181 9.70 -16.18 -0.25
C MET A 181 8.92 -15.77 1.00
N LEU A 182 7.67 -15.32 0.79
CA LEU A 182 6.76 -15.02 1.87
C LEU A 182 6.57 -16.24 2.78
N ASP A 183 6.68 -15.99 4.07
CA ASP A 183 6.46 -16.97 5.12
C ASP A 183 4.98 -17.35 5.14
N ALA A 184 4.72 -18.61 4.85
CA ALA A 184 3.41 -19.22 4.89
C ALA A 184 3.57 -20.48 5.73
N ASP A 185 2.92 -20.51 6.90
CA ASP A 185 2.97 -21.62 7.87
C ASP A 185 3.00 -22.99 7.15
N GLU A 186 4.19 -23.57 7.02
CA GLU A 186 4.51 -24.88 6.43
C GLU A 186 4.27 -25.09 4.91
N ALA A 187 3.99 -24.06 4.11
CA ALA A 187 3.69 -24.20 2.67
C ALA A 187 4.89 -23.97 1.71
N PHE A 188 6.06 -23.61 2.23
CA PHE A 188 7.25 -23.40 1.41
C PHE A 188 7.88 -24.73 0.96
N SER A 189 8.14 -24.85 -0.34
CA SER A 189 8.84 -25.99 -0.92
C SER A 189 9.88 -25.50 -1.91
N ALA A 190 11.08 -26.06 -1.84
CA ALA A 190 12.15 -25.80 -2.79
C ALA A 190 12.80 -27.11 -3.22
N SER A 191 13.19 -27.19 -4.49
CA SER A 191 13.83 -28.36 -5.06
C SER A 191 14.79 -27.97 -6.18
N SER A 192 15.72 -28.86 -6.48
CA SER A 192 16.64 -28.70 -7.60
C SER A 192 16.94 -30.02 -8.28
N LEU A 193 17.20 -29.94 -9.57
CA LEU A 193 17.56 -31.07 -10.41
C LEU A 193 18.81 -30.72 -11.22
N ALA A 194 19.83 -31.56 -11.13
CA ALA A 194 21.04 -31.49 -11.95
C ALA A 194 20.96 -32.52 -13.09
N PHE A 195 21.59 -32.22 -14.22
CA PHE A 195 21.81 -33.21 -15.27
C PHE A 195 22.83 -34.25 -14.80
N GLY A 196 22.55 -35.54 -15.00
CA GLY A 196 23.49 -36.62 -14.74
C GLY A 196 24.75 -36.52 -15.61
N VAL A 197 25.87 -37.03 -15.10
CA VAL A 197 27.16 -37.03 -15.81
C VAL A 197 27.06 -37.87 -17.09
N GLU A 198 27.52 -37.34 -18.23
CA GLU A 198 27.63 -38.10 -19.48
C GLU A 198 28.42 -39.40 -19.27
N GLY A 199 27.75 -40.54 -19.38
CA GLY A 199 28.39 -41.86 -19.26
C GLY A 199 27.49 -43.01 -18.86
N GLU A 200 26.33 -42.76 -18.26
CA GLU A 200 25.34 -43.79 -17.95
C GLU A 200 24.15 -43.67 -18.91
N LEU A 201 23.72 -44.81 -19.44
CA LEU A 201 22.62 -44.91 -20.38
C LEU A 201 21.33 -44.50 -19.65
N GLU A 202 20.67 -43.47 -20.20
CA GLU A 202 19.56 -42.68 -19.63
C GLU A 202 20.06 -41.43 -18.87
N GLU A 203 19.74 -40.24 -19.41
CA GLU A 203 19.95 -38.93 -18.78
C GLU A 203 19.13 -38.86 -17.48
N GLU A 204 19.59 -39.50 -16.41
CA GLU A 204 18.89 -39.52 -15.12
C GLU A 204 19.14 -38.18 -14.40
N MET A 205 18.07 -37.41 -14.20
CA MET A 205 18.12 -36.16 -13.46
C MET A 205 18.32 -36.45 -11.97
N VAL A 206 19.39 -35.92 -11.38
CA VAL A 206 19.71 -36.14 -9.97
C VAL A 206 19.07 -35.04 -9.13
N ALA A 207 18.23 -35.44 -8.17
CA ALA A 207 17.65 -34.52 -7.19
C ALA A 207 18.72 -34.12 -6.15
N LEU A 208 19.03 -32.81 -6.11
CA LEU A 208 19.93 -32.22 -5.13
C LEU A 208 19.13 -31.22 -4.29
N PRO A 209 18.59 -31.59 -3.12
CA PRO A 209 17.75 -30.68 -2.35
C PRO A 209 18.57 -29.49 -1.81
N PRO A 210 18.02 -28.25 -1.85
CA PRO A 210 18.66 -27.10 -1.21
C PRO A 210 18.62 -27.22 0.32
N ALA A 211 19.44 -26.43 1.01
CA ALA A 211 19.20 -26.18 2.43
C ALA A 211 18.00 -25.24 2.56
N VAL A 212 17.06 -25.60 3.44
CA VAL A 212 15.85 -24.81 3.69
C VAL A 212 15.82 -24.42 5.16
N ASP A 213 15.67 -23.13 5.42
CA ASP A 213 15.43 -22.56 6.74
C ASP A 213 14.24 -21.60 6.66
N GLY A 214 13.13 -21.96 7.30
CA GLY A 214 11.85 -21.27 7.17
C GLY A 214 11.40 -21.18 5.70
N SER A 215 11.24 -19.95 5.21
CA SER A 215 10.86 -19.63 3.83
C SER A 215 12.05 -19.31 2.90
N THR A 216 13.27 -19.65 3.33
CA THR A 216 14.50 -19.39 2.58
C THR A 216 15.12 -20.69 2.09
N ALA A 217 15.37 -20.80 0.79
CA ALA A 217 16.15 -21.88 0.18
C ALA A 217 17.53 -21.36 -0.23
N THR A 218 18.57 -22.15 0.07
CA THR A 218 19.96 -21.83 -0.25
C THR A 218 20.59 -22.94 -1.09
N TRP A 219 21.23 -22.53 -2.18
CA TRP A 219 22.01 -23.38 -3.07
C TRP A 219 23.46 -22.89 -3.09
N TRP A 220 24.40 -23.82 -2.96
CA TRP A 220 25.84 -23.56 -3.08
C TRP A 220 26.37 -24.23 -4.33
N PHE A 221 27.20 -23.50 -5.06
CA PHE A 221 27.85 -23.95 -6.27
C PHE A 221 29.32 -23.60 -6.19
N SER A 222 30.13 -24.52 -6.71
CA SER A 222 31.52 -24.26 -7.05
C SER A 222 31.59 -23.99 -8.55
N TYR A 223 32.48 -23.09 -8.97
CA TYR A 223 32.76 -22.92 -10.39
C TYR A 223 33.22 -24.26 -10.97
N GLY A 224 32.65 -24.73 -12.08
CA GLY A 224 32.89 -26.08 -12.63
C GLY A 224 31.71 -27.04 -12.42
N ASP A 225 30.78 -26.72 -11.52
CA ASP A 225 29.54 -27.48 -11.35
C ASP A 225 28.67 -27.46 -12.62
N GLN A 226 27.90 -28.53 -12.81
CA GLN A 226 26.92 -28.61 -13.90
C GLN A 226 25.75 -27.64 -13.65
N PRO A 227 25.10 -27.14 -14.71
CA PRO A 227 23.89 -26.34 -14.57
C PRO A 227 22.79 -27.06 -13.78
N VAL A 228 22.14 -26.34 -12.86
CA VAL A 228 21.08 -26.85 -12.00
C VAL A 228 19.79 -26.10 -12.25
N ASN A 229 18.71 -26.84 -12.48
CA ASN A 229 17.37 -26.27 -12.50
C ASN A 229 16.85 -26.18 -11.07
N VAL A 230 16.59 -24.97 -10.60
CA VAL A 230 16.05 -24.68 -9.27
C VAL A 230 14.57 -24.32 -9.40
N SER A 231 13.79 -24.72 -8.39
CA SER A 231 12.41 -24.29 -8.26
C SER A 231 12.03 -24.09 -6.80
N ALA A 232 11.16 -23.13 -6.55
CA ALA A 232 10.56 -22.94 -5.25
C ALA A 232 9.11 -22.47 -5.38
N SER A 233 8.29 -22.79 -4.39
CA SER A 233 6.92 -22.33 -4.31
C SER A 233 6.48 -22.09 -2.89
N THR A 234 5.63 -21.08 -2.70
CA THR A 234 4.90 -20.83 -1.45
C THR A 234 3.43 -20.55 -1.75
N MET A 235 2.56 -20.82 -0.80
CA MET A 235 1.13 -20.60 -0.93
C MET A 235 0.60 -19.92 0.34
N LEU A 236 0.13 -18.69 0.18
CA LEU A 236 -0.51 -17.91 1.23
C LEU A 236 -2.02 -18.16 1.20
N SER A 237 -2.60 -18.46 2.36
CA SER A 237 -4.06 -18.59 2.51
C SER A 237 -4.62 -17.47 3.38
N ASP A 238 -5.62 -16.76 2.88
CA ASP A 238 -6.38 -15.76 3.63
C ASP A 238 -7.50 -16.47 4.39
N THR A 239 -7.29 -16.68 5.70
CA THR A 239 -8.25 -17.38 6.56
C THR A 239 -9.55 -16.60 6.80
N LEU A 240 -9.59 -15.29 6.53
CA LEU A 240 -10.77 -14.45 6.77
C LEU A 240 -11.76 -14.51 5.60
N ALA A 241 -11.28 -14.57 4.36
CA ALA A 241 -12.11 -14.65 3.16
C ALA A 241 -13.13 -15.82 3.14
N PRO A 242 -12.76 -17.08 3.46
CA PRO A 242 -13.72 -18.18 3.49
C PRO A 242 -14.72 -18.06 4.65
N LEU A 243 -14.32 -17.43 5.76
CA LEU A 243 -15.20 -17.16 6.91
C LEU A 243 -16.29 -16.14 6.52
N TRP A 244 -15.92 -15.04 5.85
CA TRP A 244 -16.89 -14.07 5.35
C TRP A 244 -17.84 -14.66 4.29
N LEU A 245 -17.34 -15.52 3.40
CA LEU A 245 -18.18 -16.21 2.42
C LEU A 245 -19.22 -17.11 3.09
N ASN A 246 -18.83 -17.85 4.13
CA ASN A 246 -19.74 -18.69 4.89
C ASN A 246 -20.78 -17.85 5.67
N ILE A 247 -20.38 -16.72 6.26
CA ILE A 247 -21.30 -15.76 6.90
C ILE A 247 -22.32 -15.24 5.87
N ALA A 248 -21.87 -14.83 4.69
CA ALA A 248 -22.74 -14.33 3.63
C ALA A 248 -23.74 -15.40 3.15
N ARG A 249 -23.32 -16.66 3.01
CA ARG A 249 -24.20 -17.79 2.67
C ARG A 249 -25.28 -18.00 3.73
N VAL A 250 -24.91 -18.01 5.02
CA VAL A 250 -25.86 -18.17 6.13
C VAL A 250 -26.86 -17.00 6.16
N ALA A 251 -26.38 -15.77 6.00
CA ALA A 251 -27.23 -14.58 5.94
C ALA A 251 -28.21 -14.64 4.75
N GLY A 252 -27.74 -15.07 3.57
CA GLY A 252 -28.58 -15.25 2.38
C GLY A 252 -29.68 -16.32 2.58
N ILE A 253 -29.35 -17.45 3.19
CA ILE A 253 -30.33 -18.50 3.53
C ILE A 253 -31.38 -17.96 4.51
N ALA A 254 -30.93 -17.28 5.58
CA ALA A 254 -31.84 -16.69 6.57
C ALA A 254 -32.77 -15.65 5.93
N PHE A 255 -32.24 -14.79 5.06
CA PHE A 255 -33.03 -13.81 4.32
C PHE A 255 -34.04 -14.47 3.38
N GLY A 256 -33.63 -15.50 2.64
CA GLY A 256 -34.52 -16.30 1.79
C GLY A 256 -35.66 -16.96 2.59
N ALA A 257 -35.36 -17.52 3.76
CA ALA A 257 -36.36 -18.10 4.65
C ALA A 257 -37.37 -17.05 5.15
N VAL A 258 -36.91 -15.84 5.49
CA VAL A 258 -37.78 -14.72 5.86
C VAL A 258 -38.68 -14.31 4.70
N LEU A 259 -38.15 -14.15 3.49
CA LEU A 259 -38.94 -13.81 2.30
C LEU A 259 -39.99 -14.87 1.99
N LEU A 260 -39.62 -16.16 2.08
CA LEU A 260 -40.53 -17.27 1.88
C LEU A 260 -41.64 -17.27 2.95
N GLY A 261 -41.29 -17.04 4.22
CA GLY A 261 -42.25 -16.89 5.31
C GLY A 261 -43.23 -15.74 5.08
N VAL A 262 -42.75 -14.57 4.63
CA VAL A 262 -43.59 -13.41 4.28
C VAL A 262 -44.49 -13.72 3.06
N GLY A 263 -43.96 -14.42 2.05
CA GLY A 263 -44.71 -14.85 0.88
C GLY A 263 -45.86 -15.80 1.24
N VAL A 264 -45.57 -16.82 2.06
CA VAL A 264 -46.57 -17.76 2.59
C VAL A 264 -47.61 -17.03 3.42
N ALA A 265 -47.20 -16.12 4.31
CA ALA A 265 -48.12 -15.32 5.12
C ALA A 265 -49.07 -14.46 4.25
N LYS A 266 -48.56 -13.84 3.18
CA LYS A 266 -49.39 -13.10 2.21
C LYS A 266 -50.34 -14.01 1.44
N LEU A 267 -49.88 -15.18 1.01
CA LEU A 267 -50.71 -16.17 0.31
C LEU A 267 -51.87 -16.63 1.20
N VAL A 268 -51.60 -16.96 2.47
CA VAL A 268 -52.62 -17.34 3.46
C VAL A 268 -53.59 -16.18 3.70
N ALA A 269 -53.12 -14.93 3.78
CA ALA A 269 -53.98 -13.77 3.93
C ALA A 269 -54.90 -13.52 2.72
N LEU A 270 -54.40 -13.79 1.49
CA LEU A 270 -55.19 -13.71 0.27
C LEU A 270 -56.26 -14.81 0.20
N LEU A 271 -55.92 -16.03 0.64
CA LEU A 271 -56.83 -17.18 0.68
C LEU A 271 -57.89 -17.05 1.79
N ARG A 272 -57.57 -16.37 2.90
CA ARG A 272 -58.50 -16.12 4.02
C ARG A 272 -59.33 -14.85 3.89
N ALA A 273 -59.17 -14.06 2.83
CA ALA A 273 -59.93 -12.83 2.64
C ALA A 273 -61.42 -13.15 2.32
N PRO A 274 -62.38 -12.81 3.20
CA PRO A 274 -63.79 -13.10 2.94
C PRO A 274 -64.29 -12.26 1.76
N ARG A 275 -64.89 -12.93 0.78
CA ARG A 275 -65.61 -12.26 -0.32
C ARG A 275 -66.86 -11.57 0.25
N GLY A 276 -66.79 -10.25 0.36
CA GLY A 276 -67.95 -9.38 0.47
C GLY A 276 -68.04 -8.52 1.74
N ARG A 277 -67.70 -7.23 1.59
CA ARG A 277 -68.59 -6.10 1.95
C ARG A 277 -67.89 -4.77 1.66
N GLY A 278 -68.39 -4.11 0.61
CA GLY A 278 -67.96 -2.80 0.16
C GLY A 278 -68.33 -1.66 1.13
N ARG A 279 -67.65 -0.53 0.91
CA ARG A 279 -67.91 0.83 1.43
C ARG A 279 -67.64 1.12 2.92
N ARG A 280 -67.78 0.19 3.88
CA ARG A 280 -67.40 0.47 5.30
C ARG A 280 -65.91 0.31 5.58
N ALA A 281 -65.21 -0.57 4.86
CA ALA A 281 -63.78 -0.82 5.03
C ALA A 281 -62.90 0.33 4.52
N THR A 282 -63.31 1.01 3.45
CA THR A 282 -62.62 2.18 2.88
C THR A 282 -62.65 3.36 3.84
N ARG A 283 -63.78 3.61 4.52
CA ARG A 283 -63.91 4.69 5.51
C ARG A 283 -63.05 4.45 6.76
N ARG A 284 -62.96 3.20 7.22
CA ARG A 284 -62.04 2.80 8.31
C ARG A 284 -60.58 2.82 7.88
N ARG A 285 -60.26 2.52 6.61
CA ARG A 285 -58.91 2.67 6.04
C ARG A 285 -58.51 4.14 5.93
N GLN A 286 -59.43 5.00 5.48
CA GLN A 286 -59.23 6.45 5.43
C GLN A 286 -59.13 7.06 6.83
N GLN A 287 -59.95 6.62 7.80
CA GLN A 287 -59.80 7.06 9.19
C GLN A 287 -58.52 6.53 9.84
N ARG A 288 -58.07 5.31 9.54
CA ARG A 288 -56.77 4.80 10.01
C ARG A 288 -55.60 5.48 9.30
N ALA A 289 -55.76 5.84 8.02
CA ALA A 289 -54.77 6.61 7.27
C ALA A 289 -54.68 8.04 7.83
N ALA A 290 -55.82 8.72 8.01
CA ALA A 290 -55.90 10.05 8.63
C ALA A 290 -55.47 10.04 10.10
N ALA A 291 -55.74 8.97 10.86
CA ALA A 291 -55.22 8.82 12.22
C ALA A 291 -53.71 8.59 12.23
N ARG A 292 -53.16 7.82 11.28
CA ARG A 292 -51.71 7.69 11.10
C ARG A 292 -51.05 8.98 10.62
N GLU A 293 -51.73 9.75 9.77
CA GLU A 293 -51.31 11.08 9.33
C GLU A 293 -51.34 12.08 10.49
N ALA A 294 -52.40 12.04 11.32
CA ALA A 294 -52.54 12.84 12.54
C ALA A 294 -51.54 12.44 13.65
N GLU A 295 -51.17 11.16 13.69
CA GLU A 295 -50.17 10.62 14.61
C GLU A 295 -48.74 10.88 14.12
N ALA A 296 -48.50 10.89 12.80
CA ALA A 296 -47.25 11.30 12.16
C ALA A 296 -47.03 12.83 12.20
N SER A 297 -48.10 13.61 12.17
CA SER A 297 -48.07 15.08 12.34
C SER A 297 -48.15 15.53 13.80
N ARG A 298 -48.16 14.58 14.75
CA ARG A 298 -48.07 14.88 16.18
C ARG A 298 -46.64 15.36 16.46
N PRO A 299 -46.45 16.56 17.04
CA PRO A 299 -45.11 17.10 17.26
C PRO A 299 -44.34 16.18 18.21
N ARG A 300 -43.36 15.46 17.65
CA ARG A 300 -42.40 14.66 18.43
C ARG A 300 -41.49 15.63 19.18
N LYS A 301 -41.33 15.43 20.50
CA LYS A 301 -40.32 16.18 21.26
C LYS A 301 -38.94 15.85 20.66
N ARG A 302 -38.23 16.87 20.19
CA ARG A 302 -36.85 16.75 19.71
C ARG A 302 -35.96 16.33 20.88
N LEU A 303 -35.30 15.18 20.75
CA LEU A 303 -34.32 14.69 21.72
C LEU A 303 -32.98 14.66 21.01
N LEU A 304 -31.98 15.39 21.54
CA LEU A 304 -30.64 15.34 20.97
C LEU A 304 -30.04 13.95 21.23
N ARG A 305 -29.77 13.22 20.16
CA ARG A 305 -29.22 11.85 20.19
C ARG A 305 -27.88 11.70 19.48
N LEU A 306 -27.53 12.64 18.63
CA LEU A 306 -26.26 12.65 17.90
C LEU A 306 -25.76 14.07 17.71
N LEU A 307 -24.49 14.30 18.02
CA LEU A 307 -23.78 15.49 17.59
C LEU A 307 -23.06 15.20 16.27
N VAL A 308 -23.32 16.00 15.26
CA VAL A 308 -22.64 15.94 13.96
C VAL A 308 -21.77 17.19 13.84
N VAL A 309 -20.49 17.02 13.55
CA VAL A 309 -19.53 18.13 13.43
C VAL A 309 -18.88 18.13 12.05
N ASP A 310 -18.73 19.31 11.47
CA ASP A 310 -17.93 19.51 10.27
C ASP A 310 -16.45 19.25 10.57
N VAL A 311 -15.72 18.67 9.63
CA VAL A 311 -14.29 18.45 9.79
C VAL A 311 -13.55 19.77 9.68
N HIS A 312 -13.87 20.58 8.66
CA HIS A 312 -13.16 21.84 8.41
C HIS A 312 -13.92 23.01 9.06
N GLY A 313 -13.19 23.89 9.74
CA GLY A 313 -13.72 25.02 10.49
C GLY A 313 -14.26 24.67 11.89
N VAL A 314 -14.73 23.43 12.11
CA VAL A 314 -15.10 22.95 13.45
C VAL A 314 -13.98 22.11 14.07
N ILE A 315 -13.54 21.00 13.49
CA ILE A 315 -12.46 20.18 14.09
C ILE A 315 -11.07 20.80 13.80
N VAL A 316 -10.78 21.09 12.54
CA VAL A 316 -9.50 21.65 12.08
C VAL A 316 -9.68 22.94 11.31
N ARG A 317 -8.64 23.76 11.25
CA ARG A 317 -8.56 24.98 10.42
C ARG A 317 -7.52 24.84 9.31
N PRO A 318 -7.73 25.51 8.16
CA PRO A 318 -8.80 26.48 7.87
C PRO A 318 -10.15 25.84 7.46
N THR A 319 -11.20 26.66 7.30
CA THR A 319 -12.54 26.24 6.83
C THR A 319 -12.54 25.80 5.37
N ASP A 320 -11.86 26.51 4.47
CA ASP A 320 -11.61 26.05 3.11
C ASP A 320 -10.14 25.58 2.98
N PRO A 321 -9.86 24.28 3.15
CA PRO A 321 -8.50 23.76 3.05
C PRO A 321 -7.94 23.79 1.62
N ARG A 322 -8.80 23.79 0.59
CA ARG A 322 -8.36 23.82 -0.81
C ARG A 322 -7.72 25.16 -1.12
N GLU A 323 -8.43 26.25 -0.84
CA GLU A 323 -7.92 27.61 -1.10
C GLU A 323 -6.95 28.07 0.00
N GLY A 324 -7.19 27.68 1.26
CA GLY A 324 -6.42 28.16 2.40
C GLY A 324 -5.08 27.45 2.64
N LEU A 325 -4.90 26.22 2.13
CA LEU A 325 -3.68 25.43 2.33
C LEU A 325 -3.19 24.76 1.05
N LEU A 326 -4.04 23.98 0.37
CA LEU A 326 -3.61 23.10 -0.71
C LEU A 326 -3.06 23.87 -1.92
N LEU A 327 -3.81 24.86 -2.40
CA LEU A 327 -3.40 25.72 -3.52
C LEU A 327 -2.08 26.43 -3.24
N PRO A 328 -1.89 27.14 -2.11
CA PRO A 328 -0.60 27.74 -1.75
C PRO A 328 0.56 26.75 -1.71
N VAL A 329 0.35 25.55 -1.16
CA VAL A 329 1.39 24.53 -1.07
C VAL A 329 1.79 24.03 -2.45
N ILE A 330 0.83 23.77 -3.35
CA ILE A 330 1.12 23.31 -4.71
C ILE A 330 1.80 24.41 -5.54
N LEU A 331 1.30 25.64 -5.48
CA LEU A 331 1.86 26.77 -6.20
C LEU A 331 3.26 27.15 -5.69
N GLY A 332 3.59 26.83 -4.44
CA GLY A 332 4.94 26.96 -3.90
C GLY A 332 5.95 26.00 -4.53
N GLU A 333 5.50 24.82 -4.98
CA GLU A 333 6.35 23.81 -5.62
C GLU A 333 6.36 23.93 -7.15
N ASN A 334 5.21 24.27 -7.73
CA ASN A 334 5.04 24.48 -9.16
C ASN A 334 4.24 25.77 -9.41
N PRO A 335 4.92 26.92 -9.56
CA PRO A 335 4.25 28.21 -9.75
C PRO A 335 3.50 28.36 -11.08
N ASP A 336 3.87 27.56 -12.09
CA ASP A 336 3.35 27.69 -13.46
C ASP A 336 2.09 26.87 -13.71
N ILE A 337 1.66 26.06 -12.74
CA ILE A 337 0.47 25.22 -12.87
C ILE A 337 -0.82 26.06 -12.86
N ASP A 338 -1.78 25.69 -13.70
CA ASP A 338 -3.09 26.32 -13.71
C ASP A 338 -3.85 26.03 -12.40
N PRO A 339 -4.22 27.06 -11.62
CA PRO A 339 -5.01 26.87 -10.41
C PRO A 339 -6.35 26.15 -10.65
N GLU A 340 -6.96 26.31 -11.82
CA GLU A 340 -8.23 25.66 -12.13
C GLU A 340 -8.07 24.15 -12.31
N LEU A 341 -6.95 23.72 -12.90
CA LEU A 341 -6.59 22.30 -12.96
C LEU A 341 -6.48 21.69 -11.56
N ILE A 342 -5.85 22.40 -10.61
CA ILE A 342 -5.76 21.93 -9.21
C ILE A 342 -7.17 21.76 -8.62
N ARG A 343 -8.06 22.73 -8.82
CA ARG A 343 -9.44 22.67 -8.30
C ARG A 343 -10.21 21.49 -8.88
N ASP A 344 -10.13 21.27 -10.19
CA ASP A 344 -10.80 20.17 -10.87
C ASP A 344 -10.31 18.81 -10.39
N ARG A 345 -8.98 18.62 -10.34
CA ARG A 345 -8.38 17.36 -9.87
C ARG A 345 -8.64 17.10 -8.40
N HIS A 346 -8.58 18.15 -7.57
CA HIS A 346 -8.92 18.05 -6.15
C HIS A 346 -10.39 17.67 -5.96
N ARG A 347 -11.32 18.20 -6.77
CA ARG A 347 -12.72 17.80 -6.73
C ARG A 347 -12.90 16.31 -7.05
N MET A 348 -12.18 15.79 -8.04
CA MET A 348 -12.22 14.35 -8.37
C MET A 348 -11.67 13.50 -7.22
N LEU A 349 -10.56 13.92 -6.61
CA LEU A 349 -9.95 13.26 -5.46
C LEU A 349 -10.89 13.23 -4.24
N VAL A 350 -11.53 14.36 -3.93
CA VAL A 350 -12.52 14.51 -2.84
C VAL A 350 -13.75 13.61 -3.05
N LEU A 351 -14.13 13.34 -4.30
CA LEU A 351 -15.23 12.43 -4.66
C LEU A 351 -14.80 10.95 -4.73
N GLY A 352 -13.52 10.63 -4.51
CA GLY A 352 -12.98 9.27 -4.64
C GLY A 352 -12.90 8.78 -6.09
N ARG A 353 -12.85 9.69 -7.07
CA ARG A 353 -12.75 9.38 -8.52
C ARG A 353 -11.31 9.40 -9.04
N LEU A 354 -10.37 9.78 -8.19
CA LEU A 354 -8.94 9.91 -8.47
C LEU A 354 -8.21 9.44 -7.21
N THR A 355 -7.11 8.72 -7.36
CA THR A 355 -6.22 8.37 -6.24
C THR A 355 -5.29 9.54 -5.89
N ALA A 356 -4.69 9.53 -4.70
CA ALA A 356 -3.73 10.56 -4.32
C ALA A 356 -2.50 10.56 -5.24
N GLU A 357 -2.03 9.37 -5.65
CA GLU A 357 -0.90 9.23 -6.56
C GLU A 357 -1.20 9.82 -7.94
N GLU A 358 -2.35 9.50 -8.53
CA GLU A 358 -2.79 10.09 -9.80
C GLU A 358 -2.99 11.61 -9.67
N PHE A 359 -3.53 12.10 -8.56
CA PHE A 359 -3.65 13.54 -8.29
C PHE A 359 -2.29 14.24 -8.34
N TRP A 360 -1.27 13.71 -7.66
CA TRP A 360 0.05 14.33 -7.67
C TRP A 360 0.73 14.20 -9.04
N SER A 361 0.56 13.06 -9.73
CA SER A 361 1.09 12.83 -11.07
C SER A 361 0.49 13.79 -12.11
N ASP A 362 -0.84 13.97 -12.11
CA ASP A 362 -1.57 14.87 -13.01
C ASP A 362 -1.14 16.34 -12.85
N LEU A 363 -0.63 16.72 -11.68
CA LEU A 363 -0.12 18.06 -11.38
C LEU A 363 1.40 18.20 -11.62
N GLY A 364 2.05 17.16 -12.16
CA GLY A 364 3.49 17.15 -12.40
C GLY A 364 4.34 17.04 -11.13
N LEU A 365 3.73 16.63 -10.01
CA LEU A 365 4.38 16.53 -8.69
C LEU A 365 4.59 15.07 -8.25
N GLY A 366 4.33 14.07 -9.10
CA GLY A 366 4.37 12.64 -8.76
C GLY A 366 5.56 12.21 -7.87
N PRO A 367 6.82 12.47 -8.29
CA PRO A 367 8.00 12.06 -7.52
C PRO A 367 8.09 12.64 -6.10
N ILE A 368 7.54 13.83 -5.88
CA ILE A 368 7.56 14.55 -4.59
C ILE A 368 6.17 14.61 -3.93
N GLY A 369 5.15 13.98 -4.52
CA GLY A 369 3.76 14.17 -4.15
C GLY A 369 3.48 13.79 -2.69
N ARG A 370 4.10 12.72 -2.20
CA ARG A 370 4.02 12.31 -0.79
C ARG A 370 4.61 13.33 0.18
N ASP A 371 5.67 14.04 -0.19
CA ASP A 371 6.31 15.04 0.66
C ASP A 371 5.48 16.33 0.68
N VAL A 372 4.94 16.73 -0.46
CA VAL A 372 3.98 17.85 -0.59
C VAL A 372 2.72 17.57 0.22
N GLU A 373 2.17 16.36 0.10
CA GLU A 373 1.02 15.90 0.88
C GLU A 373 1.30 15.96 2.39
N THR A 374 2.46 15.48 2.82
CA THR A 374 2.84 15.48 4.24
C THR A 374 2.95 16.91 4.78
N ARG A 375 3.49 17.86 4.01
CA ARG A 375 3.50 19.29 4.37
C ARG A 375 2.10 19.89 4.43
N TYR A 376 1.25 19.57 3.47
CA TYR A 376 -0.16 20.00 3.46
C TYR A 376 -0.91 19.51 4.70
N LEU A 377 -0.86 18.20 5.00
CA LEU A 377 -1.55 17.61 6.15
C LEU A 377 -1.02 18.12 7.49
N SER A 378 0.28 18.40 7.58
CA SER A 378 0.92 18.96 8.79
C SER A 378 0.58 20.44 9.03
N SER A 379 0.03 21.13 8.03
CA SER A 379 -0.33 22.54 8.12
C SER A 379 -1.67 22.78 8.82
N PHE A 380 -2.52 21.75 8.93
CA PHE A 380 -3.78 21.84 9.67
C PHE A 380 -3.54 22.11 11.16
N LYS A 381 -4.42 22.93 11.74
CA LYS A 381 -4.43 23.22 13.18
C LYS A 381 -5.76 22.80 13.78
N LEU A 382 -5.73 22.09 14.90
CA LEU A 382 -6.95 21.77 15.65
C LEU A 382 -7.56 23.05 16.20
N VAL A 383 -8.89 23.11 16.22
CA VAL A 383 -9.60 24.21 16.86
C VAL A 383 -9.37 24.12 18.38
N PRO A 384 -8.96 25.23 19.04
CA PRO A 384 -8.69 25.24 20.47
C PRO A 384 -9.89 24.76 21.29
N GLY A 385 -9.64 23.86 22.24
CA GLY A 385 -10.66 23.31 23.13
C GLY A 385 -11.41 22.09 22.60
N LEU A 386 -11.04 21.54 21.44
CA LEU A 386 -11.67 20.37 20.83
C LEU A 386 -11.64 19.14 21.75
N HIS A 387 -10.46 18.67 22.20
CA HIS A 387 -10.38 17.47 23.05
C HIS A 387 -11.16 17.60 24.36
N PRO A 388 -11.02 18.69 25.15
CA PRO A 388 -11.86 18.88 26.35
C PRO A 388 -13.36 18.93 26.05
N PHE A 389 -13.75 19.36 24.84
CA PHE A 389 -15.14 19.32 24.41
C PHE A 389 -15.60 17.89 24.13
N LEU A 390 -14.84 17.13 23.34
CA LEU A 390 -15.15 15.74 23.01
C LEU A 390 -15.22 14.87 24.27
N ASP A 391 -14.29 15.03 25.21
CA ASP A 391 -14.31 14.32 26.50
C ASP A 391 -15.60 14.60 27.29
N ARG A 392 -16.03 15.86 27.31
CA ARG A 392 -17.28 16.28 27.99
C ARG A 392 -18.52 15.73 27.27
N VAL A 393 -18.52 15.70 25.94
CA VAL A 393 -19.62 15.11 25.16
C VAL A 393 -19.70 13.59 25.39
N ALA A 394 -18.56 12.90 25.39
CA ALA A 394 -18.44 11.48 25.69
C ALA A 394 -18.94 11.15 27.11
N SER A 395 -18.60 11.99 28.12
CA SER A 395 -19.08 11.82 29.49
C SER A 395 -20.62 11.88 29.64
N ARG A 396 -21.31 12.48 28.66
CA ARG A 396 -22.79 12.54 28.59
C ARG A 396 -23.40 11.44 27.71
N SER A 397 -22.58 10.49 27.25
CA SER A 397 -22.99 9.40 26.36
C SER A 397 -23.66 9.87 25.06
N LEU A 398 -23.29 11.06 24.57
CA LEU A 398 -23.76 11.58 23.29
C LEU A 398 -22.72 11.20 22.21
N PRO A 399 -23.07 10.34 21.24
CA PRO A 399 -22.16 10.00 20.15
C PRO A 399 -21.85 11.22 19.28
N VAL A 400 -20.65 11.23 18.69
CA VAL A 400 -20.18 12.28 17.79
C VAL A 400 -19.86 11.67 16.42
N ALA A 401 -20.42 12.25 15.37
CA ALA A 401 -20.05 11.92 13.99
C ALA A 401 -19.37 13.12 13.34
N ALA A 402 -18.25 12.90 12.66
CA ALA A 402 -17.59 13.92 11.85
C ALA A 402 -17.99 13.78 10.38
N VAL A 403 -18.33 14.88 9.73
CA VAL A 403 -18.70 14.92 8.30
C VAL A 403 -17.82 15.95 7.59
N GLY A 404 -17.27 15.63 6.42
CA GLY A 404 -16.40 16.59 5.72
C GLY A 404 -16.09 16.24 4.27
N ASN A 405 -15.80 17.28 3.50
CA ASN A 405 -15.34 17.18 2.12
C ASN A 405 -13.83 16.92 2.11
N GLN A 406 -13.45 15.65 2.10
CA GLN A 406 -12.05 15.25 2.10
C GLN A 406 -11.83 13.91 1.39
N PRO A 407 -10.65 13.71 0.77
CA PRO A 407 -10.26 12.41 0.24
C PRO A 407 -10.16 11.38 1.36
N ARG A 408 -10.47 10.10 1.06
CA ARG A 408 -10.43 8.99 2.02
C ARG A 408 -9.08 8.89 2.75
N GLU A 409 -7.99 8.83 1.99
CA GLU A 409 -6.65 8.60 2.54
C GLU A 409 -6.16 9.77 3.38
N TRP A 410 -6.42 11.00 2.91
CA TRP A 410 -6.03 12.23 3.60
C TRP A 410 -6.82 12.41 4.90
N GLY A 411 -8.13 12.15 4.88
CA GLY A 411 -8.96 12.17 6.09
C GLY A 411 -8.49 11.16 7.14
N LEU A 412 -8.09 9.95 6.71
CA LEU A 412 -7.53 8.91 7.59
C LEU A 412 -6.18 9.33 8.20
N ARG A 413 -5.28 9.96 7.44
CA ARG A 413 -4.01 10.47 7.98
C ARG A 413 -4.25 11.63 8.95
N LEU A 414 -5.09 12.60 8.57
CA LEU A 414 -5.39 13.78 9.39
C LEU A 414 -5.98 13.41 10.76
N ARG A 415 -6.96 12.50 10.81
CA ARG A 415 -7.58 12.10 12.08
C ARG A 415 -6.64 11.33 13.00
N ARG A 416 -5.69 10.56 12.43
CA ARG A 416 -4.63 9.88 13.19
C ARG A 416 -3.64 10.88 13.78
N MET A 417 -3.20 11.85 12.97
CA MET A 417 -2.32 12.93 13.43
C MET A 417 -2.97 13.80 14.51
N ALA A 418 -4.30 13.91 14.51
CA ALA A 418 -5.06 14.66 15.50
C ALA A 418 -5.50 13.85 16.74
N GLU A 419 -5.23 12.54 16.79
CA GLU A 419 -5.62 11.63 17.87
C GLU A 419 -7.14 11.62 18.13
N LEU A 420 -7.95 11.60 17.07
CA LEU A 420 -9.42 11.69 17.17
C LEU A 420 -10.15 10.37 16.93
N GLU A 421 -9.43 9.28 16.65
CA GLU A 421 -10.03 8.00 16.27
C GLU A 421 -10.92 7.40 17.36
N ASP A 422 -10.55 7.59 18.63
CA ASP A 422 -11.31 7.07 19.78
C ASP A 422 -12.40 8.05 20.27
N SER A 423 -12.27 9.34 19.93
CA SER A 423 -13.16 10.40 20.43
C SER A 423 -14.37 10.65 19.53
N VAL A 424 -14.27 10.29 18.25
CA VAL A 424 -15.34 10.47 17.26
C VAL A 424 -15.86 9.09 16.83
N SER A 425 -17.14 8.84 17.08
CA SER A 425 -17.77 7.53 16.87
C SER A 425 -17.81 7.10 15.40
N SER A 426 -17.87 8.05 14.46
CA SER A 426 -17.85 7.75 13.02
C SER A 426 -17.39 8.95 12.19
N TRP A 427 -16.69 8.66 11.09
CA TRP A 427 -16.21 9.64 10.12
C TRP A 427 -16.88 9.39 8.78
N LEU A 428 -17.65 10.37 8.30
CA LEU A 428 -18.39 10.32 7.04
C LEU A 428 -17.79 11.34 6.09
N VAL A 429 -16.87 10.87 5.24
CA VAL A 429 -16.11 11.74 4.35
C VAL A 429 -16.56 11.55 2.91
N SER A 430 -16.47 12.62 2.11
CA SER A 430 -16.91 12.60 0.71
C SER A 430 -16.21 11.52 -0.12
N GLY A 431 -14.93 11.23 0.15
CA GLY A 431 -14.18 10.18 -0.55
C GLY A 431 -14.71 8.77 -0.31
N ASP A 432 -15.43 8.54 0.80
CA ASP A 432 -16.05 7.25 1.11
C ASP A 432 -17.45 7.11 0.51
N VAL A 433 -18.19 8.20 0.48
CA VAL A 433 -19.61 8.22 0.09
C VAL A 433 -19.79 8.53 -1.40
N GLY A 434 -18.83 9.20 -2.03
CA GLY A 434 -18.92 9.69 -3.40
C GLY A 434 -19.82 10.92 -3.57
N ALA A 435 -20.08 11.65 -2.48
CA ALA A 435 -20.91 12.86 -2.45
C ALA A 435 -20.29 13.90 -1.51
N VAL A 436 -20.44 15.19 -1.84
CA VAL A 436 -19.86 16.30 -1.06
C VAL A 436 -20.93 17.05 -0.28
N LEU A 437 -20.60 17.65 0.86
CA LEU A 437 -21.40 18.71 1.47
C LEU A 437 -21.58 19.86 0.47
N PRO A 438 -22.80 20.44 0.35
CA PRO A 438 -23.98 20.22 1.18
C PRO A 438 -24.99 19.17 0.65
N GLU A 439 -24.60 18.24 -0.22
CA GLU A 439 -25.52 17.28 -0.81
C GLU A 439 -26.19 16.37 0.25
N ARG A 440 -27.51 16.19 0.11
CA ARG A 440 -28.34 15.34 0.99
C ARG A 440 -27.76 13.92 1.17
N SER A 441 -27.10 13.37 0.15
CA SER A 441 -26.56 12.03 0.15
C SER A 441 -25.59 11.78 1.32
N LEU A 442 -24.74 12.76 1.65
CA LEU A 442 -23.75 12.63 2.71
C LEU A 442 -24.38 12.68 4.11
N PHE A 443 -25.40 13.53 4.29
CA PHE A 443 -26.19 13.56 5.53
C PHE A 443 -27.02 12.28 5.70
N GLU A 444 -27.62 11.74 4.64
CA GLU A 444 -28.34 10.46 4.67
C GLU A 444 -27.41 9.28 4.96
N ALA A 445 -26.17 9.30 4.45
CA ALA A 445 -25.16 8.32 4.82
C ALA A 445 -24.88 8.36 6.33
N THR A 446 -24.72 9.56 6.91
CA THR A 446 -24.57 9.76 8.35
C THR A 446 -25.75 9.20 9.14
N ARG A 447 -26.99 9.49 8.70
CA ARG A 447 -28.23 8.95 9.30
C ARG A 447 -28.23 7.42 9.32
N ARG A 448 -27.83 6.78 8.22
CA ARG A 448 -27.81 5.32 8.08
C ARG A 448 -26.74 4.66 8.94
N VAL A 449 -25.51 5.18 8.92
CA VAL A 449 -24.38 4.65 9.68
C VAL A 449 -24.63 4.78 11.18
N MET A 450 -25.09 5.95 11.63
CA MET A 450 -25.34 6.20 13.05
C MET A 450 -26.68 5.62 13.54
N SER A 451 -27.58 5.25 12.64
CA SER A 451 -28.94 4.79 12.97
C SER A 451 -29.72 5.77 13.86
N VAL A 452 -29.47 7.07 13.68
CA VAL A 452 -30.15 8.18 14.36
C VAL A 452 -30.88 9.01 13.31
N ASP A 453 -32.14 9.36 13.58
CA ASP A 453 -32.92 10.23 12.69
C ASP A 453 -32.32 11.63 12.64
N LEU A 454 -32.24 12.26 11.45
CA LEU A 454 -31.66 13.59 11.30
C LEU A 454 -32.38 14.65 12.15
N TYR A 455 -33.67 14.46 12.44
CA TYR A 455 -34.43 15.31 13.35
C TYR A 455 -33.88 15.31 14.79
N ASP A 456 -33.24 14.23 15.21
CA ASP A 456 -32.65 14.08 16.55
C ASP A 456 -31.14 14.44 16.57
N CYS A 457 -30.63 15.06 15.50
CA CYS A 457 -29.23 15.47 15.36
C CYS A 457 -29.04 16.99 15.54
N LEU A 458 -27.90 17.38 16.12
CA LEU A 458 -27.36 18.76 16.06
C LEU A 458 -26.15 18.76 15.13
N TYR A 459 -26.17 19.58 14.08
CA TYR A 459 -25.05 19.77 13.15
C TYR A 459 -24.33 21.09 13.44
N LEU A 460 -23.01 21.02 13.60
CA LEU A 460 -22.12 22.16 13.74
C LEU A 460 -21.27 22.32 12.50
N SER A 461 -21.29 23.50 11.89
CA SER A 461 -20.43 23.87 10.77
C SER A 461 -20.12 25.36 10.82
N SER A 462 -18.99 25.75 10.25
CA SER A 462 -18.64 27.15 10.02
C SER A 462 -19.09 27.65 8.63
N VAL A 463 -19.84 26.84 7.87
CA VAL A 463 -20.29 27.15 6.50
C VAL A 463 -21.82 27.27 6.50
N PRO A 464 -22.40 28.49 6.35
CA PRO A 464 -23.85 28.69 6.39
C PRO A 464 -24.63 27.84 5.39
N GLU A 465 -24.12 27.66 4.17
CA GLU A 465 -24.81 26.86 3.14
C GLU A 465 -24.97 25.39 3.56
N TYR A 466 -24.04 24.86 4.35
CA TYR A 466 -24.12 23.49 4.86
C TYR A 466 -25.17 23.37 5.96
N LEU A 467 -25.33 24.42 6.76
CA LEU A 467 -26.35 24.50 7.80
C LEU A 467 -27.75 24.65 7.19
N ASP A 468 -27.91 25.44 6.14
CA ASP A 468 -29.19 25.58 5.43
C ASP A 468 -29.69 24.23 4.92
N ALA A 469 -28.83 23.49 4.22
CA ALA A 469 -29.16 22.15 3.74
C ALA A 469 -29.50 21.18 4.89
N ALA A 470 -28.74 21.21 5.98
CA ALA A 470 -29.02 20.38 7.16
C ALA A 470 -30.37 20.74 7.83
N SER A 471 -30.68 22.02 7.93
CA SER A 471 -31.94 22.56 8.45
C SER A 471 -33.13 22.11 7.61
N ASP A 472 -33.01 22.16 6.27
CA ASP A 472 -34.02 21.67 5.31
C ASP A 472 -34.28 20.16 5.47
N MET A 473 -33.31 19.40 5.97
CA MET A 473 -33.45 17.98 6.32
C MET A 473 -33.96 17.74 7.74
N GLY A 474 -34.25 18.80 8.49
CA GLY A 474 -34.83 18.76 9.83
C GLY A 474 -33.80 18.71 10.96
N MET A 475 -32.50 18.81 10.68
CA MET A 475 -31.47 18.84 11.72
C MET A 475 -31.54 20.14 12.53
N ALA A 476 -31.13 20.10 13.79
CA ALA A 476 -30.82 21.32 14.52
C ALA A 476 -29.43 21.79 14.07
N THR A 477 -29.22 23.10 13.95
CA THR A 477 -28.00 23.68 13.38
C THR A 477 -27.36 24.66 14.34
N GLY A 478 -26.03 24.65 14.39
CA GLY A 478 -25.23 25.59 15.16
C GLY A 478 -24.11 26.14 14.30
N TYR A 479 -24.13 27.45 14.06
CA TYR A 479 -23.08 28.12 13.31
C TYR A 479 -21.86 28.32 14.21
N PHE A 480 -20.80 27.57 13.91
CA PHE A 480 -19.61 27.53 14.73
C PHE A 480 -18.56 28.50 14.18
N ALA A 481 -18.26 29.54 14.96
CA ALA A 481 -17.23 30.51 14.63
C ALA A 481 -16.08 30.41 15.65
N ALA A 482 -14.91 29.97 15.18
CA ALA A 482 -13.71 29.87 16.00
C ALA A 482 -12.99 31.21 16.19
N SER A 483 -13.14 32.15 15.24
CA SER A 483 -12.63 33.52 15.30
C SER A 483 -13.74 34.55 15.04
N PRO A 484 -13.69 35.75 15.64
CA PRO A 484 -14.63 36.84 15.32
C PRO A 484 -14.60 37.27 13.84
N GLU A 485 -13.45 37.09 13.19
CA GLU A 485 -13.24 37.42 11.77
C GLU A 485 -13.94 36.44 10.82
N ASP A 486 -14.31 35.25 11.31
CA ASP A 486 -14.94 34.20 10.51
C ASP A 486 -16.47 34.34 10.44
N VAL A 487 -17.07 35.30 11.16
CA VAL A 487 -18.53 35.42 11.34
C VAL A 487 -19.20 36.00 10.10
N GLN A 488 -20.05 35.18 9.48
CA GLN A 488 -20.97 35.57 8.41
C GLN A 488 -22.37 35.81 8.97
N GLU A 489 -23.17 36.62 8.26
CA GLU A 489 -24.57 36.84 8.62
C GLU A 489 -25.38 35.57 8.33
N THR A 490 -26.10 35.07 9.34
CA THR A 490 -26.85 33.81 9.22
C THR A 490 -28.01 33.75 10.22
N GLU A 491 -29.05 33.00 9.89
CA GLU A 491 -30.20 32.74 10.77
C GLU A 491 -29.91 31.63 11.81
N HIS A 492 -28.80 30.92 11.67
CA HIS A 492 -28.42 29.83 12.57
C HIS A 492 -27.88 30.34 13.91
N THR A 493 -28.04 29.54 14.96
CA THR A 493 -27.56 29.92 16.30
C THR A 493 -26.02 29.98 16.31
N LEU A 494 -25.48 31.18 16.55
CA LEU A 494 -24.04 31.40 16.66
C LEU A 494 -23.46 30.75 17.92
N ILE A 495 -22.36 30.02 17.74
CA ILE A 495 -21.59 29.36 18.78
C ILE A 495 -20.15 29.85 18.68
N ARG A 496 -19.67 30.57 19.71
CA ARG A 496 -18.29 31.08 19.73
C ARG A 496 -17.40 30.10 20.47
N GLY A 497 -16.85 29.16 19.72
CA GLY A 497 -16.00 28.08 20.25
C GLY A 497 -16.76 27.08 21.12
N TYR A 498 -16.04 26.07 21.61
CA TYR A 498 -16.67 24.93 22.28
C TYR A 498 -17.22 25.21 23.69
N ASP A 499 -16.67 26.20 24.39
CA ASP A 499 -17.13 26.53 25.74
C ASP A 499 -18.56 27.11 25.74
N ASP A 500 -18.97 27.79 24.67
CA ASP A 500 -20.32 28.33 24.53
C ASP A 500 -21.39 27.23 24.37
N ILE A 501 -21.06 26.12 23.71
CA ILE A 501 -21.95 24.94 23.54
C ILE A 501 -22.31 24.33 24.90
N LEU A 502 -21.34 24.35 25.82
CA LEU A 502 -21.44 23.66 27.10
C LEU A 502 -22.10 24.51 28.19
N ARG A 503 -22.25 25.82 27.97
CA ARG A 503 -22.89 26.79 28.89
C ARG A 503 -24.42 26.73 28.94
N GLY A 504 -25.04 25.60 28.59
CA GLY A 504 -26.49 25.43 28.63
C GLY A 504 -27.12 25.83 29.98
N ARG A 505 -27.67 27.05 30.01
CA ARG A 505 -28.62 27.64 30.98
C ARG A 505 -28.36 27.32 32.45
N SER A 506 -27.57 28.15 33.13
CA SER A 506 -27.90 28.47 34.52
C SER A 506 -29.29 29.08 34.52
N THR A 507 -30.25 28.41 35.14
CA THR A 507 -31.53 28.98 35.52
C THR A 507 -31.30 30.31 36.24
N GLY A 508 -31.49 31.42 35.54
CA GLY A 508 -31.84 32.69 36.17
C GLY A 508 -33.25 32.54 36.74
N THR A 509 -33.36 32.88 38.02
CA THR A 509 -34.55 33.01 38.87
C THR A 509 -35.80 33.55 38.17
#